data_AF-A0A821X682-F1
#
_entry.id   AF-A0A821X682-F1
#
_cell.length_a   1.000
_cell.length_b   1.000
_cell.length_c   1.000
_cell.angle_alpha   90.00
_cell.angle_beta   90.00
_cell.angle_gamma   90.00
#
_symmetry.space_group_name_H-M   'P 1'
#
loop_
_entity.id
_entity.type
_entity.pdbx_description
1 polymer ?
#
loop_
_entity_poly.entity_id
_entity_poly.type
_entity_poly.pdbx_seq_one_letter_code
_entity_poly.pdbx_strand_id
1 'polypeptide(L)' 'MECKTCTECGNSENDSELLFCDDCDRGYHMYCCSPPLSKAPEGDWRCKLCCAQFGEL' A
#
# COMPACT_ATOMS: atom_id res chain seq x y z
N MET A 1 20.40 5.63 -1.13
CA MET A 1 19.11 5.40 -1.81
C MET A 1 18.36 4.38 -0.96
N GLU A 2 17.31 4.80 -0.28
CA GLU A 2 16.42 3.89 0.46
C GLU A 2 15.31 3.45 -0.50
N CYS A 3 15.36 2.19 -0.93
CA CYS A 3 14.29 1.62 -1.75
C CYS A 3 13.12 1.27 -0.83
N LYS A 4 11.94 1.82 -1.10
CA LYS A 4 10.72 1.45 -0.39
C LYS A 4 10.36 0.00 -0.72
N THR A 5 9.99 -0.76 0.31
CA THR A 5 9.57 -2.15 0.19
C THR A 5 8.07 -2.28 0.48
N CYS A 6 7.48 -3.35 -0.06
CA CYS A 6 6.11 -3.72 0.28
C CYS A 6 6.06 -4.23 1.73
N THR A 7 5.12 -3.71 2.51
CA THR A 7 4.96 -4.06 3.93
C THR A 7 4.42 -5.49 4.10
N GLU A 8 3.73 -6.04 3.10
CA GLU A 8 3.12 -7.37 3.18
C GLU A 8 4.09 -8.49 2.79
N CYS A 9 4.87 -8.32 1.71
CA CYS A 9 5.80 -9.36 1.23
C CYS A 9 7.27 -9.07 1.56
N GLY A 10 7.61 -7.84 1.97
CA GLY A 10 8.97 -7.43 2.31
C GLY A 10 9.88 -7.13 1.11
N ASN A 11 9.41 -7.36 -0.13
CA ASN A 11 10.20 -7.17 -1.34
C ASN A 11 10.02 -5.77 -1.95
N SER A 12 11.03 -5.32 -2.70
CA SER A 12 11.01 -4.10 -3.51
C SER A 12 10.88 -4.38 -5.01
N GLU A 13 10.57 -5.62 -5.41
CA GLU A 13 10.29 -5.99 -6.79
C GLU A 13 8.98 -5.35 -7.26
N ASN A 14 8.70 -5.28 -8.58
CA ASN A 14 7.45 -4.73 -9.13
C ASN A 14 7.10 -3.35 -8.56
N ASP A 15 8.06 -2.42 -8.53
CA ASP A 15 7.88 -1.06 -8.01
C ASP A 15 6.77 -0.29 -8.73
N SER A 16 6.51 -0.61 -10.00
CA SER A 16 5.42 -0.01 -10.80
C SER A 16 4.03 -0.38 -10.28
N GLU A 17 3.90 -1.46 -9.51
CA GLU A 17 2.66 -1.88 -8.84
C GLU A 17 2.69 -1.57 -7.33
N LEU A 18 3.70 -0.85 -6.84
CA LEU A 18 3.84 -0.49 -5.44
C LEU A 18 3.07 0.81 -5.16
N LEU A 19 2.02 0.71 -4.36
CA LEU A 19 1.24 1.84 -3.87
C LEU A 19 1.84 2.38 -2.57
N PHE A 20 1.80 3.71 -2.41
CA PHE A 20 2.18 4.38 -1.18
C PHE A 20 0.95 4.90 -0.47
N CYS A 21 0.85 4.61 0.82
CA CYS A 21 -0.23 5.12 1.64
C CYS A 21 -0.04 6.61 1.90
N ASP A 22 -1.04 7.44 1.59
CA ASP A 22 -0.96 8.90 1.77
C ASP A 22 -0.78 9.32 3.25
N ASP A 23 -1.30 8.54 4.22
CA ASP A 23 -1.17 8.83 5.65
C ASP A 23 0.16 8.41 6.30
N CYS A 24 0.79 7.34 5.82
CA CYS A 24 1.92 6.73 6.54
C CYS A 24 3.13 6.36 5.68
N ASP A 25 3.07 6.65 4.39
CA ASP A 25 4.18 6.48 3.44
C ASP A 25 4.72 5.04 3.34
N ARG A 26 3.89 4.06 3.76
CA ARG A 26 4.17 2.63 3.64
C ARG A 26 3.85 2.14 2.23
N GLY A 27 4.76 1.32 1.69
CA GLY A 27 4.59 0.67 0.39
C GLY A 27 3.76 -0.61 0.49
N TYR A 28 2.88 -0.84 -0.48
CA TYR A 28 2.09 -2.05 -0.64
C TYR A 28 1.90 -2.37 -2.12
N HIS A 29 2.21 -3.59 -2.55
CA HIS A 29 1.86 -3.98 -3.92
C HIS A 29 0.35 -4.06 -4.09
N MET A 30 -0.14 -3.66 -5.26
CA MET A 30 -1.55 -3.79 -5.64
C MET A 30 -2.08 -5.22 -5.37
N TYR A 31 -1.31 -6.25 -5.73
CA TYR A 31 -1.67 -7.66 -5.49
C TYR A 31 -1.45 -8.14 -4.05
N CYS A 32 -0.64 -7.43 -3.25
CA CYS A 32 -0.47 -7.71 -1.83
C CYS A 32 -1.56 -7.05 -0.96
N CYS A 33 -2.27 -6.06 -1.48
CA CYS A 33 -3.42 -5.48 -0.81
C CYS A 33 -4.51 -6.53 -0.55
N SER A 34 -5.32 -6.32 0.48
CA SER A 34 -6.47 -7.16 0.81
C SER A 34 -7.73 -6.29 0.93
N PRO A 35 -8.65 -6.32 -0.05
CA PRO A 35 -8.61 -7.12 -1.29
C PRO A 35 -7.50 -6.66 -2.27
N PRO A 36 -7.01 -7.55 -3.16
CA PRO A 36 -6.01 -7.19 -4.16
C PRO A 36 -6.60 -6.24 -5.18
N LEU A 37 -5.83 -5.23 -5.55
CA LEU A 37 -6.17 -4.22 -6.54
C LEU A 37 -5.67 -4.67 -7.92
N SER A 38 -6.53 -4.54 -8.93
CA SER A 38 -6.15 -4.81 -10.33
C SER A 38 -5.61 -3.58 -11.04
N LYS A 39 -5.87 -2.38 -10.49
CA LYS A 39 -5.40 -1.09 -11.01
C LYS A 39 -5.08 -0.16 -9.85
N ALA A 40 -4.21 0.81 -10.08
CA ALA A 40 -4.00 1.91 -9.15
C ALA A 40 -5.35 2.62 -8.87
N PRO A 41 -5.67 2.92 -7.60
CA PRO A 41 -6.84 3.72 -7.26
C PRO A 41 -6.72 5.13 -7.84
N GLU A 42 -7.86 5.71 -8.21
CA GLU A 42 -7.91 7.08 -8.71
C GLU A 42 -8.06 8.03 -7.51
N GLY A 43 -6.94 8.63 -7.08
CA GLY A 43 -6.88 9.56 -5.94
C GLY A 43 -6.13 9.01 -4.72
N ASP A 44 -6.45 9.54 -3.54
CA ASP A 44 -5.83 9.13 -2.27
C ASP A 44 -6.08 7.64 -1.98
N TRP A 45 -5.01 6.95 -1.58
CA TRP A 45 -5.07 5.57 -1.14
C TRP A 45 -4.51 5.42 0.27
N ARG A 46 -5.30 4.72 1.10
CA ARG A 46 -4.89 4.38 2.46
C ARG A 46 -4.67 2.88 2.59
N CYS A 47 -3.58 2.52 3.25
CA CYS A 47 -3.30 1.12 3.56
C CYS A 47 -4.30 0.57 4.59
N LYS A 48 -4.42 -0.76 4.64
CA LYS A 48 -5.30 -1.46 5.59
C LYS A 48 -5.05 -1.09 7.06
N LEU A 49 -3.81 -0.75 7.43
CA LEU A 49 -3.46 -0.36 8.79
C LEU A 49 -4.03 1.01 9.15
N CYS A 50 -3.88 2.00 8.26
CA CYS A 50 -4.49 3.31 8.45
C CYS A 50 -6.02 3.21 8.42
N CYS A 51 -6.59 2.43 7.50
CA CYS A 51 -8.04 2.19 7.47
C CYS A 51 -8.56 1.56 8.77
N ALA A 52 -7.84 0.58 9.35
CA ALA A 52 -8.22 -0.04 10.62
C ALA A 52 -7.97 0.87 11.83
N GLN A 53 -6.98 1.77 11.76
CA GLN A 53 -6.63 2.66 12.85
C GLN A 53 -7.56 3.90 12.94
N PHE A 54 -8.09 4.36 11.80
CA PHE A 54 -8.98 5.52 11.71
C PHE A 54 -10.45 5.15 11.45
N GLY A 55 -10.77 3.86 11.32
CA GLY A 55 -12.14 3.36 11.34
C GLY A 55 -12.64 3.31 12.79
N GLU A 56 -13.13 4.45 13.29
CA GLU A 56 -13.83 4.53 14.57
C GLU A 56 -14.94 3.45 14.63
N LEU A 57 -14.97 2.71 15.74
CA LEU A 57 -15.96 1.69 16.13
C LEU A 57 -17.41 2.15 15.99
#